data_AF-T1F3C5-F1
#
_entry.id   AF-T1F3C5-F1
#
_cell.length_a   1.000
_cell.length_b   1.000
_cell.length_c   1.000
_cell.angle_alpha   90.00
_cell.angle_beta   90.00
_cell.angle_gamma   90.00
#
_symmetry.space_group_name_H-M   'P 1'
#
loop_
_entity.id
_entity.type
_entity.pdbx_description
1 polymer ?
#
loop_
_entity_poly.entity_id
_entity_poly.type
_entity_poly.pdbx_seq_one_letter_code
_entity_poly.pdbx_strand_id
1 'polypeptide(L)'
;MNIIFFYSKEYKLFGPEKLFYVSSALSLEEYVDIFPQALPEDVYEVIKGFHGQPYAWWAGQLVSFLLKPQKWLEDKLLADEKMMNFSSPIVGIHVRRTDKIPSEASFHALSEYMTYVEKFYKFLDLKEKIEKKNYSLTVRRRVYLATDELGVIKQALKTYPNYEFLYDKKVVKLARGRKRYTKLSLEGIIKDIHFLSKSDYLVCTFSSQICRLSYELMQTYHTDGANRVQSLDDIYYYAGQVHMKYVARVQHIPKFTNSLIDPYEKDGNNSYRDVKCRQLMMAVGDEIKIHGNHWDGYSLGTNVRTAKTGLFPSYKIEKIEVSRRYSLKNYEPEN
;
A
#
# COMPACT_ATOMS: atom_id res chain seq x y z
N MET A 1 3.26 -16.04 -2.59
CA MET A 1 3.22 -17.26 -1.74
C MET A 1 1.95 -17.16 -0.94
N ASN A 2 0.92 -17.89 -1.36
CA ASN A 2 -0.42 -17.78 -0.79
C ASN A 2 -0.51 -18.77 0.36
N ILE A 3 -0.87 -18.26 1.54
CA ILE A 3 -1.00 -19.02 2.79
C ILE A 3 -2.49 -19.46 2.86
N ILE A 4 -2.82 -20.67 3.36
CA ILE A 4 -4.18 -21.26 3.22
C ILE A 4 -4.86 -21.80 4.53
N PHE A 5 -6.17 -21.48 4.73
CA PHE A 5 -7.10 -21.89 5.81
C PHE A 5 -7.53 -23.32 5.64
N PHE A 6 -7.50 -24.09 6.74
CA PHE A 6 -8.54 -25.04 7.12
C PHE A 6 -8.58 -25.21 8.64
N TYR A 7 -9.77 -25.34 9.20
CA TYR A 7 -9.96 -25.68 10.62
C TYR A 7 -9.82 -27.19 10.82
N SER A 8 -9.24 -27.62 11.94
CA SER A 8 -9.17 -29.04 12.34
C SER A 8 -10.01 -29.28 13.60
N LYS A 9 -10.39 -30.54 13.84
CA LYS A 9 -11.26 -30.97 14.96
C LYS A 9 -10.95 -30.25 16.28
N GLU A 10 -11.98 -29.96 17.07
CA GLU A 10 -11.80 -29.74 18.51
C GLU A 10 -11.05 -30.93 19.11
N TYR A 11 -9.86 -30.67 19.66
CA TYR A 11 -9.15 -31.60 20.51
C TYR A 11 -9.15 -31.03 21.93
N LYS A 12 -9.92 -31.67 22.83
CA LYS A 12 -9.76 -31.45 24.27
C LYS A 12 -8.39 -32.00 24.68
N LEU A 13 -7.42 -31.11 24.84
CA LEU A 13 -6.30 -31.34 25.75
C LEU A 13 -6.86 -31.31 27.18
N PHE A 14 -6.23 -32.06 28.09
CA PHE A 14 -6.75 -32.24 29.45
C PHE A 14 -6.75 -30.92 30.24
N GLY A 15 -7.91 -30.27 30.33
CA GLY A 15 -8.12 -29.00 31.05
C GLY A 15 -9.44 -28.32 30.64
N PRO A 16 -9.77 -27.17 31.25
CA PRO A 16 -10.92 -26.33 30.84
C PRO A 16 -10.66 -25.52 29.57
N GLU A 17 -9.38 -25.38 29.16
CA GLU A 17 -8.97 -24.57 28.02
C GLU A 17 -9.36 -25.20 26.68
N LYS A 18 -10.07 -24.43 25.84
CA LYS A 18 -10.37 -24.82 24.45
C LYS A 18 -9.28 -24.28 23.52
N LEU A 19 -8.57 -25.17 22.83
CA LEU A 19 -7.55 -24.79 21.85
C LEU A 19 -8.18 -24.63 20.45
N PHE A 20 -7.99 -23.46 19.83
CA PHE A 20 -8.48 -23.17 18.48
C PHE A 20 -7.33 -23.10 17.48
N TYR A 21 -7.39 -23.89 16.41
CA TYR A 21 -6.33 -23.95 15.39
C TYR A 21 -6.65 -23.10 14.16
N VAL A 22 -5.85 -22.06 13.95
CA VAL A 22 -5.97 -21.16 12.79
C VAL A 22 -4.79 -21.38 11.81
N SER A 23 -4.93 -22.34 10.88
CA SER A 23 -4.26 -22.25 9.57
C SER A 23 -5.09 -21.30 8.67
N SER A 24 -4.54 -20.51 7.71
CA SER A 24 -5.15 -19.19 7.26
C SER A 24 -5.20 -18.86 5.73
N ALA A 25 -6.38 -18.57 5.11
CA ALA A 25 -6.62 -18.21 3.66
C ALA A 25 -7.58 -17.01 3.44
N LEU A 26 -8.75 -17.29 2.84
CA LEU A 26 -9.71 -16.45 2.14
C LEU A 26 -11.11 -17.05 2.39
N SER A 27 -12.02 -16.22 2.92
CA SER A 27 -13.46 -16.44 3.09
C SER A 27 -13.93 -17.74 3.76
N LEU A 28 -14.15 -17.67 5.08
CA LEU A 28 -15.31 -18.32 5.71
C LEU A 28 -16.39 -17.24 5.87
N GLU A 29 -17.59 -17.45 5.32
CA GLU A 29 -18.71 -16.49 5.39
C GLU A 29 -19.14 -16.19 6.85
N GLU A 30 -18.87 -17.14 7.75
CA GLU A 30 -19.17 -17.09 9.19
C GLU A 30 -18.34 -16.06 9.97
N TYR A 31 -17.14 -15.70 9.50
CA TYR A 31 -16.20 -14.83 10.25
C TYR A 31 -15.96 -13.46 9.60
N VAL A 32 -16.73 -13.11 8.56
CA VAL A 32 -16.49 -11.93 7.72
C VAL A 32 -16.47 -10.61 8.51
N ASP A 33 -17.07 -10.57 9.71
CA ASP A 33 -17.08 -9.40 10.61
C ASP A 33 -15.73 -9.04 11.25
N ILE A 34 -14.77 -9.98 11.28
CA ILE A 34 -13.40 -9.73 11.74
C ILE A 34 -12.37 -9.70 10.60
N PHE A 35 -12.80 -9.86 9.34
CA PHE A 35 -11.89 -9.82 8.19
C PHE A 35 -11.52 -8.38 7.81
N PRO A 36 -10.28 -8.12 7.38
CA PRO A 36 -9.86 -6.83 6.83
C PRO A 36 -10.89 -6.23 5.85
N GLN A 37 -11.20 -4.94 5.80
CA GLN A 37 -10.70 -3.83 6.62
C GLN A 37 -11.53 -3.63 7.91
N ALA A 38 -11.96 -4.71 8.57
CA ALA A 38 -12.59 -4.65 9.89
C ALA A 38 -11.64 -4.17 10.99
N LEU A 39 -12.16 -3.43 11.95
CA LEU A 39 -11.46 -3.00 13.16
C LEU A 39 -12.47 -2.82 14.31
N PRO A 40 -12.04 -2.75 15.58
CA PRO A 40 -12.95 -2.58 16.70
C PRO A 40 -13.77 -1.29 16.58
N GLU A 41 -15.05 -1.34 16.95
CA GLU A 41 -15.98 -0.19 16.91
C GLU A 41 -15.44 1.01 17.71
N ASP A 42 -15.04 0.75 18.95
CA ASP A 42 -14.52 1.73 19.91
C ASP A 42 -13.21 2.38 19.43
N VAL A 43 -12.33 1.60 18.81
CA VAL A 43 -11.12 2.12 18.16
C VAL A 43 -11.48 2.99 16.95
N TYR A 44 -12.38 2.51 16.09
CA TYR A 44 -12.82 3.25 14.90
C TYR A 44 -13.44 4.60 15.23
N GLU A 45 -14.37 4.63 16.20
CA GLU A 45 -15.10 5.84 16.60
C GLU A 45 -14.17 6.95 17.14
N VAL A 46 -13.02 6.57 17.71
CA VAL A 46 -11.95 7.50 18.11
C VAL A 46 -11.12 7.96 16.90
N ILE A 47 -10.62 7.04 16.06
CA ILE A 47 -9.64 7.39 15.01
C ILE A 47 -10.25 8.04 13.76
N LYS A 48 -11.54 7.82 13.47
CA LYS A 48 -12.23 8.42 12.31
C LYS A 48 -12.20 9.95 12.30
N GLY A 49 -12.05 10.57 13.49
CA GLY A 49 -12.02 12.02 13.65
C GLY A 49 -10.68 12.67 13.25
N PHE A 50 -9.60 11.89 13.09
CA PHE A 50 -8.26 12.43 12.84
C PHE A 50 -7.38 11.64 11.86
N HIS A 51 -7.73 10.41 11.46
CA HIS A 51 -6.91 9.58 10.58
C HIS A 51 -7.59 9.29 9.23
N GLY A 52 -6.99 9.71 8.12
CA GLY A 52 -7.61 9.64 6.79
C GLY A 52 -7.78 8.22 6.21
N GLN A 53 -7.22 7.20 6.86
CA GLN A 53 -7.39 5.79 6.50
C GLN A 53 -7.37 4.90 7.76
N PRO A 54 -8.50 4.79 8.49
CA PRO A 54 -8.59 4.15 9.81
C PRO A 54 -8.02 2.72 9.89
N TYR A 55 -8.28 1.87 8.90
CA TYR A 55 -7.81 0.48 8.94
C TYR A 55 -6.30 0.35 8.75
N ALA A 56 -5.66 1.20 7.92
CA ALA A 56 -4.20 1.12 7.76
C ALA A 56 -3.47 1.49 9.07
N TRP A 57 -4.05 2.40 9.86
CA TRP A 57 -3.59 2.69 11.21
C TRP A 57 -3.73 1.47 12.13
N TRP A 58 -4.90 0.83 12.14
CA TRP A 58 -5.16 -0.37 12.94
C TRP A 58 -4.23 -1.54 12.59
N ALA A 59 -4.07 -1.83 11.30
CA ALA A 59 -3.09 -2.81 10.81
C ALA A 59 -1.67 -2.43 11.22
N GLY A 60 -1.30 -1.14 11.13
CA GLY A 60 -0.03 -0.60 11.60
C GLY A 60 0.25 -0.90 13.08
N GLN A 61 -0.73 -0.71 13.97
CA GLN A 61 -0.59 -1.04 15.39
C GLN A 61 -0.31 -2.53 15.60
N LEU A 62 -1.14 -3.42 15.03
CA LEU A 62 -0.98 -4.87 15.13
C LEU A 62 0.39 -5.34 14.61
N VAL A 63 0.79 -4.85 13.44
CA VAL A 63 2.07 -5.17 12.81
C VAL A 63 3.24 -4.65 13.63
N SER A 64 3.16 -3.43 14.18
CA SER A 64 4.24 -2.86 15.01
C SER A 64 4.50 -3.67 16.28
N PHE A 65 3.44 -4.24 16.88
CA PHE A 65 3.55 -5.16 18.01
C PHE A 65 4.20 -6.49 17.59
N LEU A 66 3.71 -7.10 16.50
CA LEU A 66 4.22 -8.38 15.97
C LEU A 66 5.68 -8.30 15.50
N LEU A 67 6.10 -7.18 14.92
CA LEU A 67 7.44 -6.95 14.37
C LEU A 67 8.40 -6.29 15.36
N LYS A 68 8.05 -6.22 16.65
CA LYS A 68 8.91 -5.64 17.69
C LYS A 68 10.29 -6.31 17.67
N PRO A 69 11.37 -5.58 17.33
CA PRO A 69 12.66 -6.20 17.06
C PRO A 69 13.31 -6.73 18.34
N GLN A 70 14.00 -7.87 18.21
CA GLN A 70 14.96 -8.32 19.22
C GLN A 70 16.09 -7.31 19.34
N LYS A 71 16.70 -7.17 20.53
CA LYS A 71 17.64 -6.07 20.82
C LYS A 71 18.79 -5.96 19.82
N TRP A 72 19.39 -7.10 19.43
CA TRP A 72 20.46 -7.15 18.42
C TRP A 72 20.05 -6.60 17.04
N LEU A 73 18.77 -6.72 16.68
CA LEU A 73 18.22 -6.23 15.41
C LEU A 73 17.87 -4.75 15.51
N GLU A 74 17.32 -4.30 16.63
CA GLU A 74 17.10 -2.88 16.92
C GLU A 74 18.42 -2.10 16.84
N ASP A 75 19.45 -2.54 17.57
CA ASP A 75 20.77 -1.89 17.60
C ASP A 75 21.42 -1.87 16.21
N LYS A 76 21.20 -2.92 15.41
CA LYS A 76 21.66 -3.00 14.02
C LYS A 76 20.94 -2.01 13.10
N LEU A 77 19.63 -1.86 13.23
CA LEU A 77 18.84 -0.90 12.45
C LEU A 77 19.22 0.55 12.80
N LEU A 78 19.41 0.84 14.10
CA LEU A 78 19.91 2.14 14.57
C LEU A 78 21.35 2.44 14.12
N ALA A 79 22.22 1.43 14.04
CA ALA A 79 23.56 1.59 13.48
C ALA A 79 23.52 1.82 11.96
N ASP A 80 22.63 1.13 11.24
CA ASP A 80 22.40 1.34 9.81
C ASP A 80 21.84 2.74 9.51
N GLU A 81 20.92 3.27 10.33
CA GLU A 81 20.42 4.67 10.23
C GLU A 81 21.57 5.68 10.27
N LYS A 82 22.44 5.56 11.28
CA LYS A 82 23.61 6.43 11.46
C LYS A 82 24.60 6.30 10.30
N MET A 83 24.90 5.07 9.87
CA MET A 83 25.82 4.80 8.76
C MET A 83 25.30 5.33 7.41
N MET A 84 23.98 5.34 7.22
CA MET A 84 23.33 5.90 6.02
C MET A 84 23.09 7.41 6.09
N ASN A 85 23.35 8.06 7.24
CA ASN A 85 22.98 9.45 7.52
C ASN A 85 21.48 9.71 7.25
N PHE A 86 20.63 8.74 7.59
CA PHE A 86 19.20 8.80 7.34
C PHE A 86 18.55 9.88 8.19
N SER A 87 17.87 10.85 7.56
CA SER A 87 17.14 11.92 8.25
C SER A 87 16.18 12.64 7.30
N SER A 88 15.16 13.29 7.86
CA SER A 88 14.15 14.08 7.14
C SER A 88 14.70 15.42 6.63
N PRO A 89 14.20 15.97 5.50
CA PRO A 89 13.23 15.35 4.60
C PRO A 89 13.89 14.29 3.71
N ILE A 90 13.20 13.15 3.54
CA ILE A 90 13.56 12.03 2.66
C ILE A 90 12.30 11.31 2.13
N VAL A 91 12.33 10.94 0.84
CA VAL A 91 11.26 10.14 0.21
C VAL A 91 11.70 8.68 0.09
N GLY A 92 10.87 7.75 0.54
CA GLY A 92 11.05 6.32 0.32
C GLY A 92 10.54 5.93 -1.06
N ILE A 93 11.33 5.22 -1.85
CA ILE A 93 10.92 4.59 -3.10
C ILE A 93 11.13 3.09 -3.01
N HIS A 94 10.09 2.32 -3.32
CA HIS A 94 10.19 0.86 -3.48
C HIS A 94 9.87 0.44 -4.92
N VAL A 95 10.91 0.07 -5.67
CA VAL A 95 10.81 -0.43 -7.06
C VAL A 95 11.01 -1.94 -7.07
N ARG A 96 9.95 -2.70 -7.32
CA ARG A 96 9.99 -4.17 -7.46
C ARG A 96 9.86 -4.59 -8.91
N ARG A 97 10.79 -5.41 -9.41
CA ARG A 97 10.77 -5.86 -10.82
C ARG A 97 10.93 -7.37 -11.02
N THR A 98 11.83 -8.03 -10.28
CA THR A 98 12.45 -9.29 -10.76
C THR A 98 11.52 -10.51 -10.83
N ASP A 99 10.37 -10.50 -10.13
CA ASP A 99 9.44 -11.63 -10.10
C ASP A 99 7.96 -11.30 -10.41
N LYS A 100 7.59 -10.01 -10.56
CA LYS A 100 6.19 -9.60 -10.68
C LYS A 100 5.72 -9.22 -12.08
N ILE A 101 6.64 -8.80 -12.95
CA ILE A 101 6.31 -8.28 -14.30
C ILE A 101 5.53 -9.28 -15.18
N PRO A 102 5.69 -10.63 -15.05
CA PRO A 102 4.87 -11.59 -15.81
C PRO A 102 3.48 -11.91 -15.23
N SER A 103 3.21 -11.64 -13.94
CA SER A 103 2.08 -12.30 -13.25
C SER A 103 1.33 -11.49 -12.18
N GLU A 104 1.88 -10.39 -11.66
CA GLU A 104 1.28 -9.68 -10.51
C GLU A 104 1.37 -8.14 -10.53
N ALA A 105 2.15 -7.52 -11.42
CA ALA A 105 2.23 -6.05 -11.52
C ALA A 105 2.72 -5.57 -12.89
N SER A 106 2.33 -4.35 -13.26
CA SER A 106 2.86 -3.66 -14.44
C SER A 106 4.31 -3.21 -14.27
N PHE A 107 5.03 -3.06 -15.38
CA PHE A 107 6.34 -2.40 -15.37
C PHE A 107 6.14 -0.89 -15.27
N HIS A 108 6.63 -0.29 -14.18
CA HIS A 108 6.68 1.15 -13.98
C HIS A 108 8.12 1.66 -14.17
N ALA A 109 8.27 2.76 -14.93
CA ALA A 109 9.57 3.37 -15.19
C ALA A 109 10.02 4.21 -13.98
N LEU A 110 11.33 4.28 -13.70
CA LEU A 110 11.85 5.04 -12.55
C LEU A 110 11.41 6.53 -12.58
N SER A 111 11.26 7.10 -13.76
CA SER A 111 10.76 8.47 -13.98
C SER A 111 9.35 8.71 -13.44
N GLU A 112 8.52 7.67 -13.38
CA GLU A 112 7.16 7.73 -12.84
C GLU A 112 7.20 7.92 -11.32
N TYR A 113 7.97 7.09 -10.61
CA TYR A 113 8.24 7.26 -9.17
C TYR A 113 8.84 8.65 -8.88
N MET A 114 9.87 9.05 -9.65
CA MET A 114 10.55 10.33 -9.47
C MET A 114 9.66 11.55 -9.76
N THR A 115 8.58 11.40 -10.53
CA THR A 115 7.60 12.48 -10.74
C THR A 115 6.91 12.87 -9.42
N TYR A 116 6.60 11.90 -8.57
CA TYR A 116 5.96 12.14 -7.27
C TYR A 116 6.94 12.59 -6.20
N VAL A 117 8.19 12.10 -6.26
CA VAL A 117 9.32 12.62 -5.45
C VAL A 117 9.53 14.11 -5.72
N GLU A 118 9.55 14.52 -7.00
CA GLU A 118 9.71 15.92 -7.39
C GLU A 118 8.50 16.77 -6.96
N LYS A 119 7.26 16.23 -7.02
CA LYS A 119 6.07 16.91 -6.47
C LYS A 119 6.20 17.14 -4.96
N PHE A 120 6.64 16.14 -4.19
CA PHE A 120 6.87 16.26 -2.75
C PHE A 120 7.89 17.36 -2.43
N TYR A 121 9.05 17.35 -3.07
CA TYR A 121 10.06 18.38 -2.82
C TYR A 121 9.63 19.77 -3.27
N LYS A 122 8.91 19.91 -4.40
CA LYS A 122 8.32 21.19 -4.80
C LYS A 122 7.29 21.72 -3.81
N PHE A 123 6.52 20.84 -3.15
CA PHE A 123 5.61 21.23 -2.08
C PHE A 123 6.36 21.73 -0.85
N LEU A 124 7.45 21.06 -0.44
CA LEU A 124 8.32 21.55 0.63
C LEU A 124 8.97 22.91 0.27
N ASP A 125 9.52 23.05 -0.93
CA ASP A 125 10.12 24.29 -1.42
C ASP A 125 9.11 25.45 -1.40
N LEU A 126 7.83 25.19 -1.73
CA LEU A 126 6.75 26.18 -1.65
C LEU A 126 6.37 26.51 -0.21
N LYS A 127 6.26 25.49 0.66
CA LYS A 127 5.96 25.68 2.08
C LYS A 127 7.03 26.56 2.75
N GLU A 128 8.32 26.26 2.51
CA GLU A 128 9.41 27.07 3.06
C GLU A 128 9.42 28.51 2.54
N LYS A 129 9.06 28.76 1.26
CA LYS A 129 8.91 30.13 0.72
C LYS A 129 7.83 30.94 1.44
N ILE A 130 6.74 30.29 1.85
CA ILE A 130 5.62 30.94 2.54
C ILE A 130 5.98 31.21 4.00
N GLU A 131 6.64 30.25 4.66
CA GLU A 131 6.99 30.34 6.09
C GLU A 131 8.24 31.20 6.38
N LYS A 132 9.24 31.20 5.48
CA LYS A 132 10.54 31.88 5.68
C LYS A 132 10.70 33.07 4.74
N LYS A 133 10.65 34.29 5.29
CA LYS A 133 10.83 35.56 4.55
C LYS A 133 12.14 35.65 3.76
N ASN A 134 13.22 35.03 4.25
CA ASN A 134 14.51 34.92 3.56
C ASN A 134 14.68 33.49 3.02
N TYR A 135 14.11 33.23 1.85
CA TYR A 135 14.20 31.93 1.19
C TYR A 135 15.58 31.70 0.56
N SER A 136 16.19 30.56 0.88
CA SER A 136 17.31 29.99 0.14
C SER A 136 17.08 28.48 0.02
N LEU A 137 17.22 27.94 -1.20
CA LEU A 137 16.98 26.52 -1.49
C LEU A 137 18.13 25.66 -0.95
N THR A 138 18.11 25.37 0.35
CA THR A 138 19.15 24.59 1.04
C THR A 138 18.73 23.17 1.38
N VAL A 139 17.47 22.79 1.13
CA VAL A 139 16.96 21.44 1.41
C VAL A 139 17.57 20.42 0.46
N ARG A 140 18.46 19.58 1.00
CA ARG A 140 19.06 18.47 0.26
C ARG A 140 18.00 17.42 -0.07
N ARG A 141 17.71 17.25 -1.36
CA ARG A 141 16.70 16.30 -1.84
C ARG A 141 17.23 14.87 -1.75
N ARG A 142 16.60 14.05 -0.91
CA ARG A 142 17.03 12.70 -0.56
C ARG A 142 15.98 11.65 -0.90
N VAL A 143 16.46 10.48 -1.30
CA VAL A 143 15.63 9.33 -1.61
C VAL A 143 16.20 8.08 -0.98
N TYR A 144 15.42 7.33 -0.20
CA TYR A 144 15.76 5.95 0.12
C TYR A 144 15.22 5.03 -0.98
N LEU A 145 16.09 4.35 -1.72
CA LEU A 145 15.73 3.49 -2.85
C LEU A 145 15.87 2.01 -2.48
N ALA A 146 14.75 1.39 -2.13
CA ALA A 146 14.61 -0.05 -1.99
C ALA A 146 14.30 -0.68 -3.36
N THR A 147 15.14 -1.62 -3.82
CA THR A 147 14.90 -2.34 -5.06
C THR A 147 15.64 -3.67 -5.11
N ASP A 148 15.05 -4.64 -5.82
CA ASP A 148 15.64 -5.93 -6.13
C ASP A 148 16.58 -5.90 -7.36
N GLU A 149 16.62 -4.80 -8.12
CA GLU A 149 17.35 -4.70 -9.39
C GLU A 149 18.44 -3.60 -9.40
N LEU A 150 19.69 -4.00 -9.68
CA LEU A 150 20.82 -3.07 -9.74
C LEU A 150 20.79 -2.11 -10.93
N GLY A 151 20.02 -2.42 -11.97
CA GLY A 151 19.80 -1.50 -13.09
C GLY A 151 19.11 -0.22 -12.64
N VAL A 152 18.11 -0.33 -11.77
CA VAL A 152 17.38 0.81 -11.19
C VAL A 152 18.30 1.73 -10.40
N ILE A 153 19.19 1.19 -9.55
CA ILE A 153 20.13 2.01 -8.76
C ILE A 153 21.11 2.76 -9.68
N LYS A 154 21.66 2.08 -10.70
CA LYS A 154 22.55 2.72 -11.69
C LYS A 154 21.82 3.79 -12.51
N GLN A 155 20.57 3.54 -12.89
CA GLN A 155 19.72 4.49 -13.59
C GLN A 155 19.45 5.73 -12.71
N ALA A 156 19.09 5.53 -11.44
CA ALA A 156 18.81 6.61 -10.49
C ALA A 156 19.99 7.58 -10.37
N LEU A 157 21.18 7.05 -10.04
CA LEU A 157 22.41 7.84 -9.88
C LEU A 157 22.84 8.57 -11.16
N LYS A 158 22.58 7.99 -12.34
CA LYS A 158 22.92 8.62 -13.64
C LYS A 158 21.92 9.70 -14.05
N THR A 159 20.63 9.45 -13.85
CA THR A 159 19.55 10.29 -14.39
C THR A 159 19.16 11.44 -13.45
N TYR A 160 19.38 11.29 -12.14
CA TYR A 160 18.95 12.27 -11.13
C TYR A 160 20.14 12.72 -10.24
N PRO A 161 21.21 13.31 -10.80
CA PRO A 161 22.42 13.66 -10.04
C PRO A 161 22.20 14.72 -8.94
N ASN A 162 21.11 15.48 -9.02
CA ASN A 162 20.72 16.48 -8.02
C ASN A 162 20.05 15.87 -6.76
N TYR A 163 19.87 14.54 -6.73
CA TYR A 163 19.27 13.80 -5.61
C TYR A 163 20.32 12.93 -4.92
N GLU A 164 20.34 12.94 -3.59
CA GLU A 164 21.10 11.95 -2.80
C GLU A 164 20.27 10.68 -2.63
N PHE A 165 20.71 9.59 -3.28
CA PHE A 165 20.11 8.27 -3.12
C PHE A 165 20.81 7.49 -2.00
N LEU A 166 20.06 7.17 -0.95
CA LEU A 166 20.40 6.18 0.06
C LEU A 166 19.89 4.81 -0.40
N TYR A 167 20.73 3.78 -0.33
CA TYR A 167 20.39 2.40 -0.69
C TYR A 167 21.37 1.44 -0.02
N ASP A 168 20.98 0.18 0.21
CA ASP A 168 21.92 -0.82 0.74
C ASP A 168 23.01 -1.18 -0.29
N LYS A 169 24.21 -0.63 -0.08
CA LYS A 169 25.41 -0.89 -0.89
C LYS A 169 25.79 -2.39 -0.93
N LYS A 170 25.31 -3.23 0.00
CA LYS A 170 25.51 -4.69 -0.05
C LYS A 170 24.64 -5.36 -1.12
N VAL A 171 23.48 -4.79 -1.48
CA VAL A 171 22.68 -5.23 -2.65
C VAL A 171 23.54 -5.17 -3.92
N VAL A 172 24.28 -4.06 -4.12
CA VAL A 172 25.16 -3.85 -5.28
C VAL A 172 26.31 -4.86 -5.35
N LYS A 173 26.88 -5.26 -4.20
CA LYS A 173 27.98 -6.24 -4.15
C LYS A 173 27.52 -7.69 -4.35
N LEU A 174 26.27 -8.02 -4.00
CA LEU A 174 25.71 -9.38 -4.06
C LEU A 174 24.96 -9.67 -5.38
N ALA A 175 25.38 -9.00 -6.47
CA ALA A 175 24.74 -8.97 -7.80
C ALA A 175 24.53 -10.33 -8.49
N ARG A 176 25.12 -11.42 -7.98
CA ARG A 176 25.02 -12.77 -8.55
C ARG A 176 24.61 -13.75 -7.45
N GLY A 177 23.44 -14.37 -7.60
CA GLY A 177 23.05 -15.54 -6.80
C GLY A 177 22.37 -15.29 -5.44
N ARG A 178 21.69 -14.15 -5.22
CA ARG A 178 20.84 -13.96 -4.02
C ARG A 178 19.74 -15.04 -3.95
N LYS A 179 19.95 -16.07 -3.12
CA LYS A 179 18.88 -16.98 -2.68
C LYS A 179 17.91 -16.19 -1.82
N ARG A 180 16.66 -16.03 -2.29
CA ARG A 180 15.59 -15.25 -1.62
C ARG A 180 15.36 -15.67 -0.16
N TYR A 181 15.45 -16.97 0.12
CA TYR A 181 15.21 -17.57 1.42
C TYR A 181 16.53 -17.77 2.18
N THR A 182 17.10 -16.68 2.70
CA THR A 182 18.27 -16.71 3.59
C THR A 182 18.15 -15.66 4.69
N LYS A 183 18.87 -15.85 5.82
CA LYS A 183 18.93 -14.86 6.90
C LYS A 183 19.39 -13.48 6.41
N LEU A 184 20.37 -13.43 5.50
CA LEU A 184 20.85 -12.17 4.92
C LEU A 184 19.80 -11.46 4.05
N SER A 185 18.98 -12.22 3.30
CA SER A 185 17.86 -11.66 2.55
C SER A 185 16.73 -11.18 3.46
N LEU A 186 16.47 -11.89 4.57
CA LEU A 186 15.48 -11.47 5.57
C LEU A 186 15.92 -10.18 6.30
N GLU A 187 17.17 -10.09 6.75
CA GLU A 187 17.72 -8.87 7.33
C GLU A 187 17.68 -7.69 6.35
N GLY A 188 17.96 -7.94 5.07
CA GLY A 188 17.88 -6.94 4.01
C GLY A 188 16.46 -6.39 3.81
N ILE A 189 15.45 -7.26 3.74
CA ILE A 189 14.07 -6.80 3.53
C ILE A 189 13.49 -6.11 4.78
N ILE A 190 13.83 -6.56 5.98
CA ILE A 190 13.46 -5.86 7.23
C ILE A 190 14.07 -4.45 7.25
N LYS A 191 15.33 -4.31 6.85
CA LYS A 191 16.01 -3.02 6.73
C LYS A 191 15.32 -2.11 5.70
N ASP A 192 14.97 -2.63 4.54
CA ASP A 192 14.24 -1.85 3.52
C ASP A 192 12.88 -1.38 4.06
N ILE A 193 12.08 -2.26 4.68
CA ILE A 193 10.79 -1.92 5.29
C ILE A 193 10.95 -0.80 6.34
N HIS A 194 11.97 -0.91 7.21
CA HIS A 194 12.26 0.05 8.27
C HIS A 194 12.58 1.46 7.75
N PHE A 195 13.37 1.57 6.68
CA PHE A 195 13.66 2.88 6.08
C PHE A 195 12.51 3.44 5.25
N LEU A 196 11.75 2.57 4.56
CA LEU A 196 10.56 2.98 3.81
C LEU A 196 9.46 3.49 4.75
N SER A 197 9.22 2.84 5.89
CA SER A 197 8.19 3.25 6.86
C SER A 197 8.55 4.53 7.63
N LYS A 198 9.85 4.78 7.86
CA LYS A 198 10.37 6.01 8.47
C LYS A 198 10.61 7.19 7.51
N SER A 199 10.32 7.03 6.22
CA SER A 199 10.45 8.13 5.25
C SER A 199 9.27 9.11 5.38
N ASP A 200 9.48 10.40 5.08
CA ASP A 200 8.43 11.42 5.24
C ASP A 200 7.26 11.25 4.24
N TYR A 201 7.56 10.59 3.11
CA TYR A 201 6.64 10.24 2.04
C TYR A 201 7.10 8.96 1.35
N LEU A 202 6.18 8.15 0.83
CA LEU A 202 6.44 6.85 0.20
C LEU A 202 5.91 6.83 -1.25
N VAL A 203 6.72 6.36 -2.21
CA VAL A 203 6.31 6.19 -3.61
C VAL A 203 6.60 4.75 -4.05
N CYS A 204 5.57 4.02 -4.48
CA CYS A 204 5.69 2.58 -4.69
C CYS A 204 4.59 2.01 -5.59
N THR A 205 4.51 0.69 -5.67
CA THR A 205 3.33 -0.06 -6.11
C THR A 205 2.64 -0.73 -4.92
N PHE A 206 1.37 -0.46 -4.68
CA PHE A 206 0.58 -1.15 -3.65
C PHE A 206 0.23 -2.59 -4.01
N SER A 207 0.40 -3.04 -5.25
CA SER A 207 0.44 -4.48 -5.56
C SER A 207 1.55 -5.22 -4.79
N SER A 208 2.56 -4.49 -4.29
CA SER A 208 3.62 -5.05 -3.44
C SER A 208 3.28 -5.02 -1.95
N GLN A 209 3.23 -6.20 -1.33
CA GLN A 209 3.07 -6.37 0.12
C GLN A 209 4.13 -5.59 0.93
N ILE A 210 5.36 -5.46 0.40
CA ILE A 210 6.44 -4.71 1.06
C ILE A 210 6.09 -3.23 1.19
N CYS A 211 5.48 -2.63 0.17
CA CYS A 211 5.04 -1.24 0.27
C CYS A 211 3.86 -1.10 1.24
N ARG A 212 2.85 -1.97 1.14
CA ARG A 212 1.67 -1.91 2.03
C ARG A 212 2.08 -2.05 3.51
N LEU A 213 2.99 -2.98 3.80
CA LEU A 213 3.58 -3.17 5.13
C LEU A 213 4.36 -1.94 5.62
N SER A 214 5.15 -1.31 4.73
CA SER A 214 5.88 -0.08 5.07
C SER A 214 4.93 1.10 5.31
N TYR A 215 3.84 1.18 4.54
CA TYR A 215 2.78 2.18 4.71
C TYR A 215 1.97 1.97 6.00
N GLU A 216 1.63 0.73 6.34
CA GLU A 216 0.97 0.37 7.61
C GLU A 216 1.83 0.77 8.81
N LEU A 217 3.13 0.41 8.80
CA LEU A 217 4.09 0.84 9.82
C LEU A 217 4.28 2.36 9.88
N MET A 218 4.24 3.06 8.74
CA MET A 218 4.32 4.54 8.68
C MET A 218 3.20 5.22 9.47
N GLN A 219 2.02 4.59 9.59
CA GLN A 219 0.90 5.13 10.38
C GLN A 219 1.20 5.14 11.90
N THR A 220 2.27 4.46 12.35
CA THR A 220 2.70 4.49 13.76
C THR A 220 3.67 5.64 14.08
N TYR A 221 4.23 6.30 13.06
CA TYR A 221 5.16 7.43 13.21
C TYR A 221 4.51 8.81 13.02
N HIS A 222 3.22 8.86 12.68
CA HIS A 222 2.50 10.10 12.37
C HIS A 222 1.06 10.05 12.92
N THR A 223 0.52 11.20 13.34
CA THR A 223 -0.88 11.31 13.79
C THR A 223 -1.88 11.00 12.69
N ASP A 224 -1.60 11.44 11.47
CA ASP A 224 -2.24 10.98 10.23
C ASP A 224 -1.16 10.74 9.19
N GLY A 225 -1.00 9.48 8.79
CA GLY A 225 -0.09 9.05 7.73
C GLY A 225 -0.80 8.74 6.42
N ALA A 226 -2.13 8.89 6.35
CA ALA A 226 -2.95 8.29 5.30
C ALA A 226 -2.54 8.75 3.89
N ASN A 227 -2.26 10.05 3.75
CA ASN A 227 -1.90 10.71 2.50
C ASN A 227 -0.38 10.81 2.27
N ARG A 228 0.47 10.17 3.09
CA ARG A 228 1.94 10.18 2.94
C ARG A 228 2.47 9.15 1.94
N VAL A 229 1.63 8.75 1.00
CA VAL A 229 1.96 7.71 0.02
C VAL A 229 1.43 8.05 -1.36
N GLN A 230 2.16 7.63 -2.39
CA GLN A 230 1.67 7.48 -3.75
C GLN A 230 1.90 6.05 -4.20
N SER A 231 0.82 5.34 -4.52
CA SER A 231 0.88 4.11 -5.32
C SER A 231 0.87 4.46 -6.80
N LEU A 232 1.58 3.69 -7.63
CA LEU A 232 1.53 3.79 -9.09
C LEU A 232 0.51 2.81 -9.71
N ASP A 233 0.00 1.86 -8.92
CA ASP A 233 -0.98 0.86 -9.36
C ASP A 233 -2.21 0.85 -8.43
N ASP A 234 -2.28 -0.11 -7.51
CA ASP A 234 -3.46 -0.38 -6.70
C ASP A 234 -3.75 0.76 -5.71
N ILE A 235 -5.01 0.88 -5.30
CA ILE A 235 -5.37 1.57 -4.05
C ILE A 235 -4.93 0.71 -2.85
N TYR A 236 -4.89 1.29 -1.64
CA TYR A 236 -4.55 0.49 -0.45
C TYR A 236 -5.59 -0.63 -0.23
N TYR A 237 -5.11 -1.87 -0.13
CA TYR A 237 -5.92 -3.06 0.10
C TYR A 237 -5.20 -4.07 1.00
N TYR A 238 -5.97 -4.91 1.68
CA TYR A 238 -5.46 -6.07 2.40
C TYR A 238 -5.86 -7.36 1.67
N ALA A 239 -5.01 -8.37 1.66
CA ALA A 239 -5.30 -9.62 0.96
C ALA A 239 -6.42 -10.40 1.68
N GLY A 240 -7.46 -10.79 0.95
CA GLY A 240 -8.65 -11.40 1.56
C GLY A 240 -9.59 -10.41 2.23
N GLN A 241 -9.45 -9.10 2.00
CA GLN A 241 -10.37 -8.13 2.55
C GLN A 241 -11.81 -8.34 2.02
N VAL A 242 -12.78 -8.00 2.87
CA VAL A 242 -14.19 -7.88 2.50
C VAL A 242 -14.36 -6.81 1.42
N HIS A 243 -15.40 -6.94 0.60
CA HIS A 243 -15.63 -5.98 -0.48
C HIS A 243 -15.95 -4.59 0.09
N MET A 244 -15.07 -3.61 -0.17
CA MET A 244 -15.27 -2.22 0.23
C MET A 244 -16.41 -1.62 -0.57
N LYS A 245 -17.47 -1.16 0.10
CA LYS A 245 -18.63 -0.54 -0.54
C LYS A 245 -18.31 0.91 -0.91
N TYR A 246 -18.36 1.25 -2.20
CA TYR A 246 -18.35 2.63 -2.67
C TYR A 246 -19.69 2.96 -3.31
N VAL A 247 -20.16 4.19 -3.13
CA VAL A 247 -21.45 4.65 -3.69
C VAL A 247 -21.24 5.94 -4.47
N ALA A 248 -21.82 6.01 -5.66
CA ALA A 248 -21.84 7.22 -6.47
C ALA A 248 -22.67 8.32 -5.78
N ARG A 249 -22.03 9.45 -5.50
CA ARG A 249 -22.67 10.67 -4.95
C ARG A 249 -23.00 11.70 -6.02
N VAL A 250 -22.30 11.64 -7.14
CA VAL A 250 -22.51 12.54 -8.29
C VAL A 250 -22.78 11.70 -9.53
N GLN A 251 -23.86 12.02 -10.25
CA GLN A 251 -24.20 11.34 -11.51
C GLN A 251 -23.03 11.43 -12.51
N HIS A 252 -22.77 10.34 -13.23
CA HIS A 252 -21.88 10.34 -14.38
C HIS A 252 -22.60 9.82 -15.62
N ILE A 253 -22.78 10.73 -16.57
CA ILE A 253 -23.13 10.42 -17.95
C ILE A 253 -21.79 10.29 -18.72
N PRO A 254 -21.52 9.16 -19.39
CA PRO A 254 -20.34 8.97 -20.24
C PRO A 254 -20.28 10.00 -21.38
N LYS A 255 -19.13 10.64 -21.61
CA LYS A 255 -18.96 11.60 -22.71
C LYS A 255 -18.69 10.95 -24.08
N PHE A 256 -18.31 9.67 -24.09
CA PHE A 256 -17.96 8.92 -25.31
C PHE A 256 -18.68 7.57 -25.32
N THR A 257 -19.83 7.51 -26.01
CA THR A 257 -20.67 6.31 -26.09
C THR A 257 -20.47 5.47 -27.37
N ASN A 258 -19.83 6.02 -28.40
CA ASN A 258 -19.98 5.53 -29.79
C ASN A 258 -18.77 4.79 -30.37
N SER A 259 -17.83 4.31 -29.56
CA SER A 259 -16.81 3.34 -30.01
C SER A 259 -17.11 1.97 -29.40
N LEU A 260 -17.75 1.11 -30.20
CA LEU A 260 -18.26 -0.19 -29.78
C LEU A 260 -17.18 -1.28 -29.78
N ILE A 261 -16.11 -1.10 -29.01
CA ILE A 261 -15.17 -2.18 -28.68
C ILE A 261 -15.37 -2.55 -27.22
N ASP A 262 -15.57 -3.84 -26.92
CA ASP A 262 -15.74 -4.33 -25.55
C ASP A 262 -14.34 -4.54 -24.92
N PRO A 263 -14.06 -3.98 -23.72
CA PRO A 263 -12.87 -4.28 -22.93
C PRO A 263 -12.49 -5.76 -22.77
N TYR A 264 -13.45 -6.67 -22.88
CA TYR A 264 -13.28 -8.11 -22.70
C TYR A 264 -13.45 -8.91 -24.00
N GLU A 265 -13.59 -8.25 -25.15
CA GLU A 265 -13.39 -8.90 -26.43
C GLU A 265 -11.91 -9.29 -26.53
N LYS A 266 -11.64 -10.59 -26.48
CA LYS A 266 -10.28 -11.13 -26.52
C LYS A 266 -9.67 -10.84 -27.89
N ASP A 267 -8.92 -9.75 -28.00
CA ASP A 267 -7.90 -9.68 -29.04
C ASP A 267 -6.94 -10.87 -28.83
N GLY A 268 -6.46 -11.47 -29.92
CA GLY A 268 -5.82 -12.80 -29.92
C GLY A 268 -4.49 -12.87 -29.14
N ASN A 269 -4.00 -11.72 -28.69
CA ASN A 269 -2.78 -11.56 -27.90
C ASN A 269 -3.11 -11.17 -26.46
N ASN A 270 -2.62 -11.98 -25.53
CA ASN A 270 -3.03 -12.05 -24.11
C ASN A 270 -2.48 -10.89 -23.24
N SER A 271 -2.60 -9.63 -23.69
CA SER A 271 -2.00 -8.45 -23.06
C SER A 271 -3.02 -7.38 -22.65
N TYR A 272 -3.06 -7.05 -21.35
CA TYR A 272 -3.90 -6.01 -20.73
C TYR A 272 -3.47 -4.56 -21.08
N ARG A 273 -3.07 -4.27 -22.32
CA ARG A 273 -2.63 -2.93 -22.76
C ARG A 273 -3.49 -2.45 -23.92
N ASP A 274 -3.88 -1.18 -23.86
CA ASP A 274 -4.70 -0.46 -24.85
C ASP A 274 -6.18 -0.83 -24.97
N VAL A 275 -6.81 -1.25 -23.86
CA VAL A 275 -8.26 -1.10 -23.73
C VAL A 275 -8.61 0.40 -23.63
N LYS A 276 -9.26 0.95 -24.66
CA LYS A 276 -10.03 2.20 -24.56
C LYS A 276 -11.25 1.98 -23.66
N CYS A 277 -11.04 1.98 -22.34
CA CYS A 277 -12.09 1.72 -21.37
C CYS A 277 -13.22 2.73 -21.53
N ARG A 278 -14.41 2.25 -21.91
CA ARG A 278 -15.62 3.09 -22.01
C ARG A 278 -15.88 3.75 -20.64
N GLN A 279 -16.38 4.99 -20.66
CA GLN A 279 -16.77 5.65 -19.41
C GLN A 279 -18.00 4.97 -18.80
N LEU A 280 -17.97 4.77 -17.48
CA LEU A 280 -18.99 4.08 -16.72
C LEU A 280 -20.16 5.02 -16.41
N MET A 281 -21.37 4.63 -16.80
CA MET A 281 -22.57 5.36 -16.40
C MET A 281 -22.86 5.10 -14.91
N MET A 282 -23.10 6.18 -14.15
CA MET A 282 -23.44 6.11 -12.73
C MET A 282 -24.62 7.04 -12.43
N ALA A 283 -25.64 6.52 -11.75
CA ALA A 283 -26.68 7.29 -11.07
C ALA A 283 -26.27 7.52 -9.61
N VAL A 284 -26.83 8.55 -8.96
CA VAL A 284 -26.62 8.77 -7.52
C VAL A 284 -27.23 7.59 -6.75
N GLY A 285 -26.48 7.02 -5.82
CA GLY A 285 -26.86 5.82 -5.06
C GLY A 285 -26.33 4.50 -5.65
N ASP A 286 -25.78 4.48 -6.87
CA ASP A 286 -25.21 3.26 -7.46
C ASP A 286 -24.00 2.77 -6.64
N GLU A 287 -24.01 1.48 -6.29
CA GLU A 287 -22.84 0.83 -5.69
C GLU A 287 -21.78 0.52 -6.78
N ILE A 288 -20.53 0.87 -6.50
CA ILE A 288 -19.39 0.75 -7.41
C ILE A 288 -18.34 -0.16 -6.79
N LYS A 289 -18.00 -1.26 -7.49
CA LYS A 289 -16.87 -2.12 -7.16
C LYS A 289 -15.61 -1.52 -7.77
N ILE A 290 -14.69 -0.98 -6.97
CA ILE A 290 -13.42 -0.43 -7.50
C ILE A 290 -12.47 -1.58 -7.86
N HIS A 291 -11.86 -1.47 -9.04
CA HIS A 291 -10.72 -2.30 -9.46
C HIS A 291 -9.38 -1.56 -9.30
N GLY A 292 -9.35 -0.24 -9.49
CA GLY A 292 -8.13 0.57 -9.28
C GLY A 292 -8.33 2.07 -9.47
N ASN A 293 -7.31 2.85 -9.14
CA ASN A 293 -7.22 4.29 -9.43
C ASN A 293 -6.09 4.50 -10.45
N HIS A 294 -6.34 5.29 -11.49
CA HIS A 294 -5.34 5.56 -12.54
C HIS A 294 -4.46 6.77 -12.22
N TRP A 295 -4.76 7.49 -11.13
CA TRP A 295 -4.02 8.65 -10.63
C TRP A 295 -3.99 9.86 -11.61
N ASP A 296 -4.87 9.83 -12.62
CA ASP A 296 -5.13 10.85 -13.64
C ASP A 296 -6.46 11.61 -13.42
N GLY A 297 -7.16 11.30 -12.33
CA GLY A 297 -8.51 11.79 -12.01
C GLY A 297 -9.63 10.80 -12.33
N TYR A 298 -9.32 9.65 -12.94
CA TYR A 298 -10.26 8.55 -13.18
C TYR A 298 -9.90 7.28 -12.39
N SER A 299 -10.92 6.49 -12.10
CA SER A 299 -10.84 5.17 -11.49
C SER A 299 -11.55 4.15 -12.37
N LEU A 300 -11.10 2.89 -12.32
CA LEU A 300 -11.74 1.76 -12.96
C LEU A 300 -12.60 1.00 -11.96
N GLY A 301 -13.83 0.65 -12.35
CA GLY A 301 -14.72 -0.13 -11.49
C GLY A 301 -15.94 -0.69 -12.23
N THR A 302 -16.71 -1.52 -11.54
CA THR A 302 -17.96 -2.10 -12.02
C THR A 302 -19.15 -1.51 -11.27
N ASN A 303 -20.13 -0.98 -11.99
CA ASN A 303 -21.40 -0.53 -11.40
C ASN A 303 -22.29 -1.76 -11.11
N VAL A 304 -22.57 -2.03 -9.84
CA VAL A 304 -23.30 -3.23 -9.39
C VAL A 304 -24.69 -3.33 -10.00
N ARG A 305 -25.42 -2.21 -10.13
CA ARG A 305 -26.79 -2.18 -10.68
C ARG A 305 -26.83 -2.55 -12.17
N THR A 306 -25.76 -2.29 -12.92
CA THR A 306 -25.72 -2.49 -14.38
C THR A 306 -24.79 -3.62 -14.84
N ALA A 307 -24.01 -4.19 -13.92
CA ALA A 307 -22.92 -5.13 -14.17
C ALA A 307 -21.85 -4.64 -15.18
N LYS A 308 -21.85 -3.34 -15.57
CA LYS A 308 -20.88 -2.78 -16.53
C LYS A 308 -19.62 -2.31 -15.82
N THR A 309 -18.47 -2.58 -16.44
CA THR A 309 -17.15 -2.09 -16.02
C THR A 309 -16.73 -0.93 -16.91
N GLY A 310 -16.09 0.10 -16.33
CA GLY A 310 -15.60 1.26 -17.08
C GLY A 310 -14.92 2.31 -16.21
N LEU A 311 -14.42 3.37 -16.85
CA LEU A 311 -13.76 4.49 -16.17
C LEU A 311 -14.77 5.53 -15.67
N PHE A 312 -14.57 6.04 -14.47
CA PHE A 312 -15.35 7.16 -13.94
C PHE A 312 -14.45 8.15 -13.20
N PRO A 313 -14.78 9.45 -13.14
CA PRO A 313 -14.01 10.42 -12.37
C PRO A 313 -14.03 10.06 -10.88
N SER A 314 -12.86 9.89 -10.27
CA SER A 314 -12.71 9.31 -8.93
C SER A 314 -13.45 10.09 -7.84
N TYR A 315 -13.57 11.42 -7.99
CA TYR A 315 -14.24 12.30 -7.03
C TYR A 315 -15.76 12.11 -6.93
N LYS A 316 -16.38 11.34 -7.84
CA LYS A 316 -17.85 11.16 -7.91
C LYS A 316 -18.40 10.07 -7.00
N ILE A 317 -17.53 9.27 -6.41
CA ILE A 317 -17.88 8.20 -5.47
C ILE A 317 -17.41 8.55 -4.06
N GLU A 318 -18.11 8.00 -3.07
CA GLU A 318 -17.70 8.03 -1.67
C GLU A 318 -17.50 6.60 -1.18
N LYS A 319 -16.47 6.36 -0.37
CA LYS A 319 -16.31 5.12 0.39
C LYS A 319 -17.38 5.11 1.47
N ILE A 320 -18.36 4.22 1.38
CA ILE A 320 -19.24 3.96 2.52
C ILE A 320 -18.38 3.19 3.52
N GLU A 321 -18.13 3.77 4.68
CA GLU A 321 -17.30 3.16 5.73
C GLU A 321 -18.02 2.01 6.44
N VAL A 322 -18.26 0.95 5.66
CA VAL A 322 -18.44 -0.41 6.14
C VAL A 322 -17.04 -1.01 6.36
N SER A 323 -16.28 -0.41 7.28
CA SER A 323 -15.55 -1.28 8.20
C SER A 323 -16.62 -2.17 8.82
N ARG A 324 -16.48 -3.50 8.71
CA ARG A 324 -17.23 -4.36 9.62
C ARG A 324 -16.60 -4.12 11.00
N ARG A 325 -17.42 -3.73 11.96
CA ARG A 325 -16.96 -3.32 13.27
C ARG A 325 -17.36 -4.40 14.25
N TYR A 326 -16.39 -4.89 15.01
CA TYR A 326 -16.62 -5.92 16.01
C TYR A 326 -16.47 -5.34 17.41
N SER A 327 -17.23 -5.88 18.37
CA SER A 327 -17.13 -5.52 19.77
C SER A 327 -16.10 -6.40 20.45
N LEU A 328 -15.14 -5.78 21.15
CA LEU A 328 -14.22 -6.49 22.06
C LEU A 328 -14.86 -6.78 23.43
N LYS A 329 -16.05 -6.26 23.73
CA LYS A 329 -16.64 -6.28 25.09
C LYS A 329 -17.24 -7.61 25.55
N ASN A 330 -17.26 -8.65 24.69
CA ASN A 330 -17.91 -9.93 25.00
C ASN A 330 -16.93 -11.00 25.53
N TYR A 331 -15.79 -10.61 26.09
CA TYR A 331 -14.83 -11.52 26.71
C TYR A 331 -14.67 -11.22 28.21
N GLU A 332 -15.78 -11.27 28.94
CA GLU A 332 -15.72 -11.58 30.36
C GLU A 332 -15.35 -13.07 30.47
N PRO A 333 -14.23 -13.44 31.11
CA PRO A 333 -13.97 -14.84 31.41
C PRO A 333 -15.02 -15.31 32.42
N GLU A 334 -15.79 -16.34 32.06
CA GLU A 334 -16.61 -17.08 33.02
C GLU A 334 -15.68 -17.64 34.12
N ASN A 335 -15.94 -17.25 35.37
CA ASN A 335 -15.17 -17.68 36.56
C ASN A 335 -15.48 -19.13 36.95
#